data_AF-A0A1A5YMK6-F1
#
_entry.id   AF-A0A1A5YMK6-F1
#
_cell.length_a   1.000
_cell.length_b   1.000
_cell.length_c   1.000
_cell.angle_alpha   90.00
_cell.angle_beta   90.00
_cell.angle_gamma   90.00
#
_symmetry.space_group_name_H-M   'P 1'
#
loop_
_entity.id
_entity.type
_entity.pdbx_description
1 polymer ?
#
loop_
_entity_poly.entity_id
_entity_poly.type
_entity_poly.pdbx_seq_one_letter_code
_entity_poly.pdbx_strand_id
1 'polypeptide(L)'
;MKARNKIIVVLLIFGVALFGVIQGVVLPQMEQKKKQYEAEQQNPLTHDINNVLSFKNNYMGNSSNFINLFYSLPLNHVDMSFQLYPDELAVDVNYKETVGSLGENEVAQALIYNATAAFALIENLEVINFNFTGMSYHVSRTDVETWYGVKLPSLLDQDVWKKSVQSKLYDSEYVLNCAKLILIKEK
;
A
#
# COMPACT_ATOMS: atom_id res chain seq x y z
N MET A 1 -27.02 54.82 14.39
CA MET A 1 -26.46 53.54 14.88
C MET A 1 -25.10 53.81 15.54
N LYS A 2 -24.92 53.48 16.83
CA LYS A 2 -23.65 53.69 17.57
C LYS A 2 -22.49 52.96 16.85
N ALA A 3 -21.29 53.53 16.80
CA ALA A 3 -20.13 53.01 16.07
C ALA A 3 -19.85 51.52 16.37
N ARG A 4 -20.03 51.11 17.63
CA ARG A 4 -19.88 49.71 18.08
C ARG A 4 -20.79 48.74 17.33
N ASN A 5 -22.03 49.12 17.03
CA ASN A 5 -22.98 48.25 16.32
C ASN A 5 -22.60 48.08 14.84
N LYS A 6 -22.01 49.11 14.21
CA LYS A 6 -21.52 49.01 12.83
C LYS A 6 -20.35 48.04 12.72
N ILE A 7 -19.43 48.08 13.69
CA ILE A 7 -18.28 47.16 13.75
C ILE A 7 -18.76 45.72 13.89
N ILE A 8 -19.74 45.45 14.75
CA ILE A 8 -20.31 44.11 14.93
C ILE A 8 -20.92 43.59 13.62
N VAL A 9 -21.67 44.41 12.89
CA VAL A 9 -22.29 44.02 11.61
C VAL A 9 -21.24 43.71 10.55
N VAL A 10 -20.18 44.53 10.44
CA VAL A 10 -19.09 44.29 9.49
C VAL A 10 -18.34 43.00 9.80
N LEU A 11 -18.05 42.75 11.08
CA LEU A 11 -17.42 41.49 11.52
C LEU A 11 -18.30 40.28 11.23
N LEU A 12 -19.62 40.40 11.38
CA LEU A 12 -20.57 39.34 11.07
C LEU A 12 -20.58 39.02 9.56
N ILE A 13 -20.66 40.05 8.71
CA ILE A 13 -20.60 39.88 7.24
C ILE A 13 -19.28 39.22 6.83
N PHE A 14 -18.16 39.67 7.42
CA PHE A 14 -16.86 39.10 7.15
C PHE A 14 -16.77 37.63 7.59
N GLY A 15 -17.30 37.30 8.76
CA GLY A 15 -17.38 35.92 9.25
C GLY A 15 -18.22 35.02 8.33
N VAL A 16 -19.38 35.51 7.87
CA VAL A 16 -20.23 34.78 6.91
C VAL A 16 -19.50 34.58 5.58
N ALA A 17 -18.78 35.59 5.09
CA ALA A 17 -18.00 35.47 3.86
C ALA A 17 -16.87 34.44 4.00
N LEU A 18 -16.10 34.48 5.09
CA LEU A 18 -15.06 33.48 5.37
C LEU A 18 -15.64 32.07 5.50
N PHE A 19 -16.76 31.92 6.21
CA PHE A 19 -17.46 30.65 6.33
C PHE A 19 -17.89 30.12 4.95
N GLY A 20 -18.43 30.98 4.09
CA GLY A 20 -18.78 30.64 2.71
C GLY A 20 -17.57 30.15 1.89
N VAL A 21 -16.40 30.79 2.04
CA VAL A 21 -15.15 30.34 1.37
C VAL A 21 -14.68 28.99 1.89
N ILE A 22 -14.73 28.78 3.21
CA ILE A 22 -14.34 27.49 3.82
C ILE A 22 -15.23 26.37 3.29
N GLN A 23 -16.55 26.57 3.31
CA GLN A 23 -17.53 25.57 2.87
C GLN A 23 -17.51 25.35 1.34
N GLY A 24 -17.39 26.41 0.55
CA GLY A 24 -17.53 26.34 -0.91
C GLY A 24 -16.23 26.02 -1.66
N VAL A 25 -15.06 26.27 -1.06
CA VAL A 25 -13.76 26.10 -1.76
C VAL A 25 -12.83 25.19 -0.99
N VAL A 26 -12.58 25.48 0.30
CA VAL A 26 -11.55 24.78 1.07
C VAL A 26 -11.94 23.33 1.34
N LEU A 27 -13.14 23.08 1.89
CA LEU A 27 -13.59 21.72 2.20
C LEU A 27 -13.66 20.81 0.95
N PRO A 28 -14.28 21.23 -0.18
CA PRO A 28 -14.30 20.41 -1.39
C PRO A 28 -12.91 20.09 -1.94
N GLN A 29 -11.98 21.07 -1.93
CA GLN A 29 -10.61 20.84 -2.38
C GLN A 29 -9.86 19.86 -1.48
N MET A 30 -10.05 19.93 -0.16
CA MET A 30 -9.45 18.97 0.78
C MET A 30 -10.00 17.56 0.54
N GLU A 31 -11.30 17.40 0.32
CA GLU A 31 -11.91 16.11 0.00
C GLU A 31 -11.38 15.53 -1.31
N GLN A 32 -11.24 16.35 -2.34
CA GLN A 32 -10.66 15.92 -3.63
C GLN A 32 -9.22 15.46 -3.47
N LYS A 33 -8.38 16.24 -2.77
CA LYS A 33 -6.99 15.85 -2.49
C LYS A 33 -6.92 14.56 -1.67
N LYS A 34 -7.83 14.38 -0.69
CA LYS A 34 -7.90 13.16 0.11
C LYS A 34 -8.25 11.94 -0.76
N LYS A 35 -9.28 12.05 -1.61
CA LYS A 35 -9.66 10.96 -2.54
C LYS A 35 -8.54 10.63 -3.52
N GLN A 36 -7.87 11.65 -4.05
CA GLN A 36 -6.73 11.45 -4.94
C GLN A 36 -5.60 10.70 -4.21
N TYR A 37 -5.26 11.13 -3.00
CA TYR A 37 -4.25 10.46 -2.20
C TYR A 37 -4.62 9.00 -1.89
N GLU A 38 -5.88 8.72 -1.52
CA GLU A 38 -6.37 7.36 -1.29
C GLU A 38 -6.25 6.49 -2.54
N ALA A 39 -6.54 7.03 -3.72
CA ALA A 39 -6.36 6.33 -4.99
C ALA A 39 -4.87 6.09 -5.31
N GLU A 40 -3.99 7.06 -5.03
CA GLU A 40 -2.54 6.92 -5.17
C GLU A 40 -1.97 5.84 -4.23
N GLN A 41 -2.56 5.64 -3.04
CA GLN A 41 -2.19 4.54 -2.14
C GLN A 41 -2.65 3.16 -2.64
N GLN A 42 -3.62 3.07 -3.55
CA GLN A 42 -3.97 1.77 -4.15
C GLN A 42 -2.99 1.34 -5.24
N ASN A 43 -2.24 2.28 -5.82
CA ASN A 43 -1.35 2.02 -6.93
C ASN A 43 0.11 1.81 -6.44
N PRO A 44 0.72 0.64 -6.69
CA PRO A 44 2.11 0.34 -6.30
C PRO A 44 3.14 1.37 -6.80
N LEU A 45 2.86 2.02 -7.93
CA LEU A 45 3.75 3.01 -8.56
C LEU A 45 3.76 4.36 -7.83
N THR A 46 2.72 4.65 -7.03
CA THR A 46 2.53 5.93 -6.33
C THR A 46 2.35 5.79 -4.81
N HIS A 47 2.16 4.57 -4.29
CA HIS A 47 2.00 4.32 -2.87
C HIS A 47 3.19 4.87 -2.06
N ASP A 48 2.89 5.53 -0.94
CA ASP A 48 3.91 6.12 -0.08
C ASP A 48 4.37 5.11 0.98
N ILE A 49 5.59 4.59 0.81
CA ILE A 49 6.17 3.60 1.72
C ILE A 49 6.26 4.10 3.17
N ASN A 50 6.33 5.43 3.38
CA ASN A 50 6.38 6.01 4.73
C ASN A 50 5.14 5.68 5.57
N ASN A 51 3.99 5.46 4.93
CA ASN A 51 2.73 5.14 5.62
C ASN A 51 2.77 3.79 6.33
N VAL A 52 3.67 2.89 5.91
CA VAL A 52 3.74 1.53 6.45
C VAL A 52 4.98 1.27 7.30
N LEU A 53 5.88 2.25 7.44
CA LEU A 53 7.10 2.10 8.25
C LEU A 53 6.83 1.86 9.74
N SER A 54 5.69 2.33 10.24
CA SER A 54 5.24 2.09 11.62
C SER A 54 4.96 0.61 11.91
N PHE A 55 4.71 -0.21 10.88
CA PHE A 55 4.50 -1.65 11.02
C PHE A 55 5.80 -2.46 11.04
N LYS A 56 6.97 -1.82 11.06
CA LYS A 56 8.25 -2.52 11.18
C LYS A 56 8.29 -3.34 12.47
N ASN A 57 8.60 -4.63 12.33
CA ASN A 57 8.66 -5.55 13.46
C ASN A 57 9.66 -6.69 13.19
N ASN A 58 10.23 -7.29 14.23
CA ASN A 58 11.19 -8.38 14.05
C ASN A 58 10.50 -9.75 13.92
N TYR A 59 9.23 -9.84 14.33
CA TYR A 59 8.50 -11.11 14.45
C TYR A 59 7.19 -11.13 13.65
N MET A 60 7.09 -12.05 12.70
CA MET A 60 5.92 -12.22 11.83
C MET A 60 4.66 -12.67 12.59
N GLY A 61 4.79 -13.35 13.73
CA GLY A 61 3.64 -13.85 14.52
C GLY A 61 2.80 -12.76 15.18
N ASN A 62 3.17 -11.48 15.04
CA ASN A 62 2.30 -10.37 15.40
C ASN A 62 1.20 -10.20 14.32
N SER A 63 0.16 -11.03 14.43
CA SER A 63 -0.95 -11.09 13.48
C SER A 63 -1.63 -9.73 13.28
N SER A 64 -1.90 -8.99 14.36
CA SER A 64 -2.53 -7.67 14.26
C SER A 64 -1.68 -6.67 13.46
N ASN A 65 -0.37 -6.65 13.67
CA ASN A 65 0.53 -5.78 12.93
C ASN A 65 0.63 -6.19 11.45
N PHE A 66 0.74 -7.49 11.17
CA PHE A 66 0.77 -8.02 9.80
C PHE A 66 -0.51 -7.69 9.03
N ILE A 67 -1.67 -7.91 9.65
CA ILE A 67 -2.98 -7.61 9.06
C ILE A 67 -3.10 -6.12 8.75
N ASN A 68 -2.74 -5.25 9.69
CA ASN A 68 -2.80 -3.80 9.49
C ASN A 68 -1.83 -3.31 8.41
N LEU A 69 -0.65 -3.94 8.29
CA LEU A 69 0.28 -3.68 7.18
C LEU A 69 -0.39 -3.97 5.84
N PHE A 70 -0.97 -5.16 5.66
CA PHE A 70 -1.62 -5.52 4.39
C PHE A 70 -2.84 -4.67 4.06
N TYR A 71 -3.62 -4.25 5.06
CA TYR A 71 -4.69 -3.26 4.85
C TYR A 71 -4.20 -1.84 4.55
N SER A 72 -2.91 -1.58 4.68
CA SER A 72 -2.29 -0.30 4.32
C SER A 72 -1.55 -0.36 2.99
N LEU A 73 -1.35 -1.55 2.42
CA LEU A 73 -0.64 -1.76 1.16
C LEU A 73 -1.61 -1.74 -0.06
N PRO A 74 -1.09 -1.63 -1.30
CA PRO A 74 -1.86 -1.84 -2.52
C PRO A 74 -2.72 -3.12 -2.49
N LEU A 75 -3.88 -3.07 -3.16
CA LEU A 75 -4.94 -4.10 -3.14
C LEU A 75 -5.73 -4.23 -1.83
N ASN A 76 -5.60 -3.28 -0.88
CA ASN A 76 -6.37 -3.34 0.37
C ASN A 76 -7.89 -3.18 0.22
N HIS A 77 -8.38 -2.74 -0.95
CA HIS A 77 -9.80 -2.68 -1.27
C HIS A 77 -10.40 -4.05 -1.60
N VAL A 78 -9.56 -5.07 -1.82
CA VAL A 78 -9.98 -6.44 -2.06
C VAL A 78 -10.14 -7.16 -0.73
N ASP A 79 -11.26 -7.84 -0.56
CA ASP A 79 -11.49 -8.68 0.60
C ASP A 79 -10.40 -9.75 0.72
N MET A 80 -9.72 -9.78 1.87
CA MET A 80 -8.65 -10.72 2.16
C MET A 80 -8.76 -11.34 3.55
N SER A 81 -8.26 -12.56 3.70
CA SER A 81 -8.06 -13.23 4.99
C SER A 81 -6.64 -13.76 5.11
N PHE A 82 -6.20 -14.00 6.34
CA PHE A 82 -4.81 -14.32 6.65
C PHE A 82 -4.71 -15.61 7.45
N GLN A 83 -3.70 -16.43 7.12
CA GLN A 83 -3.31 -17.57 7.94
C GLN A 83 -1.81 -17.53 8.16
N LEU A 84 -1.40 -17.47 9.43
CA LEU A 84 0.00 -17.35 9.83
C LEU A 84 0.53 -18.72 10.23
N TYR A 85 1.75 -19.02 9.83
CA TYR A 85 2.50 -20.23 10.19
C TYR A 85 3.83 -19.83 10.85
N PRO A 86 3.81 -19.43 12.15
CA PRO A 86 5.00 -18.90 12.81
C PRO A 86 6.18 -19.89 12.88
N ASP A 87 5.91 -21.19 12.98
CA ASP A 87 6.93 -22.23 13.01
C ASP A 87 7.65 -22.39 11.66
N GLU A 88 6.97 -22.03 10.56
CA GLU A 88 7.48 -22.07 9.19
C GLU A 88 7.94 -20.70 8.69
N LEU A 89 7.77 -19.64 9.51
CA LEU A 89 8.03 -18.25 9.13
C LEU A 89 7.28 -17.83 7.86
N ALA A 90 6.06 -18.36 7.70
CA ALA A 90 5.26 -18.24 6.49
C ALA A 90 3.87 -17.65 6.77
N VAL A 91 3.25 -17.09 5.73
CA VAL A 91 1.90 -16.53 5.79
C VAL A 91 1.15 -16.70 4.49
N ASP A 92 -0.13 -17.03 4.60
CA ASP A 92 -1.06 -17.03 3.47
C ASP A 92 -1.90 -15.76 3.51
N VAL A 93 -1.98 -15.08 2.37
CA VAL A 93 -2.84 -13.94 2.10
C VAL A 93 -3.85 -14.38 1.06
N ASN A 94 -5.10 -14.58 1.49
CA ASN A 94 -6.16 -15.15 0.67
C ASN A 94 -7.10 -14.06 0.17
N TYR A 95 -7.00 -13.70 -1.10
CA TYR A 95 -7.89 -12.76 -1.77
C TYR A 95 -9.16 -13.46 -2.27
N LYS A 96 -10.32 -12.87 -2.02
CA LYS A 96 -11.63 -13.41 -2.45
C LYS A 96 -12.01 -13.08 -3.89
N GLU A 97 -11.03 -12.72 -4.71
CA GLU A 97 -11.20 -12.31 -6.11
C GLU A 97 -10.30 -13.16 -7.03
N THR A 98 -10.57 -13.07 -8.33
CA THR A 98 -9.69 -13.67 -9.35
C THR A 98 -8.66 -12.64 -9.81
N VAL A 99 -7.49 -13.08 -10.25
CA VAL A 99 -6.50 -12.16 -10.85
C VAL A 99 -7.07 -11.49 -12.11
N GLY A 100 -7.87 -12.22 -12.91
CA GLY A 100 -8.47 -11.69 -14.13
C GLY A 100 -9.49 -10.57 -13.89
N SER A 101 -10.22 -10.59 -12.78
CA SER A 101 -11.16 -9.51 -12.41
C SER A 101 -10.44 -8.25 -11.95
N LEU A 102 -9.26 -8.39 -11.33
CA LEU A 102 -8.45 -7.27 -10.82
C LEU A 102 -7.46 -6.72 -11.85
N GLY A 103 -7.16 -7.51 -12.89
CA GLY A 103 -6.17 -7.20 -13.91
C GLY A 103 -4.78 -7.78 -13.59
N GLU A 104 -4.26 -8.59 -14.52
CA GLU A 104 -3.04 -9.39 -14.28
C GLU A 104 -1.81 -8.52 -14.00
N ASN A 105 -1.66 -7.41 -14.72
CA ASN A 105 -0.53 -6.51 -14.52
C ASN A 105 -0.64 -5.74 -13.20
N GLU A 106 -1.83 -5.24 -12.83
CA GLU A 106 -2.03 -4.56 -11.55
C GLU A 106 -1.75 -5.49 -10.37
N VAL A 107 -2.24 -6.73 -10.43
CA VAL A 107 -1.95 -7.75 -9.42
C VAL A 107 -0.46 -8.04 -9.36
N ALA A 108 0.20 -8.32 -10.48
CA ALA A 108 1.63 -8.62 -10.50
C ALA A 108 2.48 -7.50 -9.87
N GLN A 109 2.21 -6.24 -10.24
CA GLN A 109 2.88 -5.08 -9.65
C GLN A 109 2.66 -5.00 -8.14
N ALA A 110 1.41 -5.20 -7.69
CA ALA A 110 1.07 -5.15 -6.28
C ALA A 110 1.70 -6.28 -5.48
N LEU A 111 1.73 -7.51 -5.99
CA LEU A 111 2.35 -8.64 -5.29
C LEU A 111 3.85 -8.43 -5.10
N ILE A 112 4.56 -7.95 -6.13
CA ILE A 112 5.99 -7.63 -6.04
C ILE A 112 6.22 -6.53 -5.00
N TYR A 113 5.42 -5.45 -5.05
CA TYR A 113 5.50 -4.34 -4.11
C TYR A 113 5.24 -4.80 -2.67
N ASN A 114 4.13 -5.48 -2.44
CA ASN A 114 3.64 -5.89 -1.14
C ASN A 114 4.58 -6.90 -0.48
N ALA A 115 5.07 -7.88 -1.25
CA ALA A 115 6.07 -8.83 -0.76
C ALA A 115 7.37 -8.11 -0.38
N THR A 116 7.86 -7.21 -1.24
CA THR A 116 9.07 -6.42 -0.96
C THR A 116 8.92 -5.61 0.33
N ALA A 117 7.77 -4.95 0.52
CA ALA A 117 7.50 -4.14 1.71
C ALA A 117 7.40 -5.02 2.96
N ALA A 118 6.65 -6.12 2.90
CA ALA A 118 6.46 -7.03 4.01
C ALA A 118 7.79 -7.66 4.47
N PHE A 119 8.62 -8.17 3.56
CA PHE A 119 9.91 -8.74 3.93
C PHE A 119 10.92 -7.69 4.41
N ALA A 120 10.85 -6.45 3.89
CA ALA A 120 11.70 -5.36 4.38
C ALA A 120 11.31 -4.89 5.79
N LEU A 121 10.01 -4.91 6.12
CA LEU A 121 9.45 -4.46 7.40
C LEU A 121 9.46 -5.54 8.49
N ILE A 122 9.31 -6.81 8.10
CA ILE A 122 9.18 -7.94 9.02
C ILE A 122 10.42 -8.82 8.93
N GLU A 123 11.29 -8.77 9.95
CA GLU A 123 12.65 -9.33 9.84
C GLU A 123 12.69 -10.84 9.60
N ASN A 124 11.93 -11.62 10.36
CA ASN A 124 11.96 -13.08 10.30
C ASN A 124 10.93 -13.71 9.36
N LEU A 125 10.17 -12.91 8.59
CA LEU A 125 9.23 -13.46 7.61
C LEU A 125 10.02 -14.04 6.43
N GLU A 126 9.78 -15.28 6.06
CA GLU A 126 10.53 -15.97 5.00
C GLU A 126 9.68 -16.27 3.76
N VAL A 127 8.38 -16.50 3.93
CA VAL A 127 7.47 -16.88 2.83
C VAL A 127 6.15 -16.12 2.91
N ILE A 128 5.64 -15.68 1.76
CA ILE A 128 4.27 -15.22 1.58
C ILE A 128 3.63 -16.01 0.43
N ASN A 129 2.49 -16.64 0.69
CA ASN A 129 1.64 -17.23 -0.34
C ASN A 129 0.46 -16.29 -0.60
N PHE A 130 0.33 -15.80 -1.83
CA PHE A 130 -0.82 -15.03 -2.27
C PHE A 130 -1.79 -15.94 -2.99
N ASN A 131 -2.93 -16.21 -2.38
CA ASN A 131 -3.95 -17.11 -2.91
C ASN A 131 -5.10 -16.28 -3.46
N PHE A 132 -5.33 -16.35 -4.77
CA PHE A 132 -6.50 -15.81 -5.45
C PHE A 132 -7.42 -16.97 -5.82
N THR A 133 -8.65 -16.66 -6.24
CA THR A 133 -9.55 -17.68 -6.77
C THR A 133 -8.97 -18.26 -8.07
N GLY A 134 -8.48 -19.50 -8.00
CA GLY A 134 -7.94 -20.27 -9.14
C GLY A 134 -6.47 -20.01 -9.50
N MET A 135 -5.76 -19.14 -8.77
CA MET A 135 -4.33 -18.89 -8.97
C MET A 135 -3.64 -18.58 -7.64
N SER A 136 -2.43 -19.10 -7.46
CA SER A 136 -1.64 -18.85 -6.26
C SER A 136 -0.21 -18.47 -6.63
N TYR A 137 0.39 -17.60 -5.82
CA TYR A 137 1.76 -17.15 -5.97
C TYR A 137 2.53 -17.45 -4.69
N HIS A 138 3.73 -17.99 -4.83
CA HIS A 138 4.66 -18.27 -3.74
C HIS A 138 5.84 -17.32 -3.87
N VAL A 139 6.05 -16.47 -2.87
CA VAL A 139 7.19 -15.56 -2.82
C VAL A 139 8.01 -15.87 -1.59
N SER A 140 9.30 -16.14 -1.77
CA SER A 140 10.25 -16.24 -0.66
C SER A 140 11.05 -14.95 -0.50
N ARG A 141 11.55 -14.69 0.72
CA ARG A 141 12.49 -13.61 0.99
C ARG A 141 13.71 -13.67 0.07
N THR A 142 14.22 -14.89 -0.17
CA THR A 142 15.40 -15.12 -1.01
C THR A 142 15.16 -14.69 -2.46
N ASP A 143 13.96 -14.90 -3.00
CA ASP A 143 13.60 -14.43 -4.34
C ASP A 143 13.68 -12.91 -4.42
N VAL A 144 13.10 -12.22 -3.43
CA VAL A 144 13.07 -10.75 -3.37
C VAL A 144 14.47 -10.18 -3.17
N GLU A 145 15.28 -10.77 -2.30
CA GLU A 145 16.69 -10.38 -2.13
C GLU A 145 17.48 -10.55 -3.43
N THR A 146 17.19 -11.59 -4.21
CA THR A 146 17.79 -11.82 -5.52
C THR A 146 17.37 -10.76 -6.55
N TRP A 147 16.11 -10.31 -6.54
CA TRP A 147 15.61 -9.28 -7.47
C TRP A 147 16.32 -7.92 -7.31
N TYR A 148 16.71 -7.58 -6.08
CA TYR A 148 17.31 -6.27 -5.77
C TYR A 148 18.81 -6.34 -5.48
N GLY A 149 19.35 -7.52 -5.16
CA GLY A 149 20.78 -7.71 -4.85
C GLY A 149 21.23 -6.98 -3.59
N VAL A 150 20.30 -6.65 -2.69
CA VAL A 150 20.54 -5.89 -1.45
C VAL A 150 19.74 -6.48 -0.30
N LYS A 151 20.14 -6.15 0.93
CA LYS A 151 19.34 -6.47 2.12
C LYS A 151 18.03 -5.67 2.10
N LEU A 152 16.90 -6.35 2.21
CA LEU A 152 15.59 -5.71 2.05
C LEU A 152 15.33 -4.51 2.97
N PRO A 153 15.77 -4.48 4.24
CA PRO A 153 15.58 -3.31 5.09
C PRO A 153 16.26 -2.03 4.58
N SER A 154 17.29 -2.11 3.73
CA SER A 154 17.92 -0.91 3.14
C SER A 154 17.04 -0.24 2.08
N LEU A 155 15.97 -0.90 1.62
CA LEU A 155 15.04 -0.34 0.64
C LEU A 155 14.02 0.62 1.28
N LEU A 156 13.84 0.60 2.61
CA LEU A 156 12.77 1.33 3.30
C LEU A 156 12.93 2.86 3.33
N ASP A 157 14.09 3.39 2.90
CA ASP A 157 14.23 4.82 2.66
C ASP A 157 13.38 5.23 1.46
N GLN A 158 12.62 6.34 1.57
CA GLN A 158 11.63 6.71 0.55
C GLN A 158 12.25 6.94 -0.84
N ASP A 159 13.43 7.56 -0.91
CA ASP A 159 14.09 7.86 -2.18
C ASP A 159 14.71 6.59 -2.78
N VAL A 160 15.27 5.72 -1.94
CA VAL A 160 15.75 4.39 -2.35
C VAL A 160 14.59 3.54 -2.85
N TRP A 161 13.46 3.51 -2.13
CA TRP A 161 12.26 2.76 -2.49
C TRP A 161 11.74 3.17 -3.87
N LYS A 162 11.62 4.48 -4.11
CA LYS A 162 11.20 5.02 -5.41
C LYS A 162 12.13 4.59 -6.55
N LYS A 163 13.44 4.65 -6.31
CA LYS A 163 14.48 4.37 -7.32
C LYS A 163 14.76 2.89 -7.57
N SER A 164 14.57 2.04 -6.56
CA SER A 164 14.98 0.63 -6.61
C SER A 164 13.81 -0.33 -6.72
N VAL A 165 12.64 0.03 -6.16
CA VAL A 165 11.43 -0.79 -6.17
C VAL A 165 10.42 -0.21 -7.16
N GLN A 166 9.90 1.00 -6.92
CA GLN A 166 8.78 1.53 -7.72
C GLN A 166 9.15 1.78 -9.18
N SER A 167 10.34 2.31 -9.46
CA SER A 167 10.78 2.56 -10.84
C SER A 167 10.86 1.29 -11.68
N LYS A 168 11.19 0.14 -11.08
CA LYS A 168 11.25 -1.16 -11.78
C LYS A 168 9.85 -1.68 -12.13
N LEU A 169 8.82 -1.32 -11.36
CA LEU A 169 7.45 -1.73 -11.63
C LEU A 169 6.85 -1.06 -12.88
N TYR A 170 7.46 0.01 -13.39
CA TYR A 170 7.12 0.59 -14.70
C TYR A 170 7.58 -0.28 -15.88
N ASP A 171 8.56 -1.16 -15.66
CA ASP A 171 9.05 -2.09 -16.67
C ASP A 171 8.18 -3.35 -16.67
N SER A 172 7.30 -3.47 -17.66
CA SER A 172 6.40 -4.62 -17.81
C SER A 172 7.15 -5.94 -18.01
N GLU A 173 8.34 -5.94 -18.61
CA GLU A 173 9.13 -7.16 -18.78
C GLU A 173 9.67 -7.64 -17.42
N TYR A 174 10.18 -6.71 -16.61
CA TYR A 174 10.59 -7.00 -15.24
C TYR A 174 9.43 -7.59 -14.42
N VAL A 175 8.27 -6.91 -14.43
CA VAL A 175 7.08 -7.35 -13.69
C VAL A 175 6.65 -8.75 -14.14
N LEU A 176 6.58 -9.00 -15.45
CA LEU A 176 6.18 -10.29 -16.01
C LEU A 176 7.16 -11.40 -15.63
N ASN A 177 8.46 -11.13 -15.67
CA ASN A 177 9.49 -12.12 -15.32
C ASN A 177 9.43 -12.48 -13.83
N CYS A 178 9.32 -11.48 -12.95
CA CYS A 178 9.11 -11.71 -11.52
C CYS A 178 7.83 -12.52 -11.27
N ALA A 179 6.69 -12.11 -11.83
CA ALA A 179 5.41 -12.78 -11.66
C ALA A 179 5.44 -14.25 -12.11
N LYS A 180 6.11 -14.57 -13.22
CA LYS A 180 6.28 -15.95 -13.70
C LYS A 180 7.11 -16.81 -12.77
N LEU A 181 8.11 -16.24 -12.10
CA LEU A 181 8.97 -16.98 -11.16
C LEU A 181 8.22 -17.38 -9.89
N ILE A 182 7.30 -16.52 -9.44
CA ILE A 182 6.54 -16.74 -8.19
C ILE A 182 5.20 -17.45 -8.42
N LEU A 183 4.71 -17.54 -9.66
CA LEU A 183 3.45 -18.21 -9.96
C LEU A 183 3.55 -19.71 -9.69
N ILE A 184 2.68 -20.23 -8.83
CA ILE A 184 2.53 -21.67 -8.63
C ILE A 184 1.70 -22.21 -9.79
N LYS A 185 2.32 -23.06 -10.62
CA LYS A 185 1.56 -23.88 -11.57
C LYS A 185 0.93 -25.02 -10.78
N GLU A 186 -0.40 -25.02 -10.63
CA GLU A 186 -1.10 -26.21 -10.15
C GLU A 186 -0.70 -27.40 -11.04
N LYS A 187 -0.35 -28.53 -10.40
CA LYS A 187 -0.04 -29.80 -11.08
C LYS A 187 -1.31 -30.51 -11.48
#